data_AF-A0A151JD37-F1
#
_entry.id   AF-A0A151JD37-F1
#
_cell.length_a   1.000
_cell.length_b   1.000
_cell.length_c   1.000
_cell.angle_alpha   90.00
_cell.angle_beta   90.00
_cell.angle_gamma   90.00
#
_symmetry.space_group_name_H-M   'P 1'
#
loop_
_entity.id
_entity.type
_entity.pdbx_description
1 polymer ?
#
loop_
_entity_poly.entity_id
_entity_poly.type
_entity_poly.pdbx_seq_one_letter_code
_entity_poly.pdbx_strand_id
1 'polypeptide(L)'
;MKLDKVENKNRRLRKKLFLGEFAILGFEISCETDIHDFDRYDVFVDDFIDFIDALGLCFGGGGLEHFEGFVCAKERYASATEEQKAQVLEWLNARAEVKSVLASELADANYL
;
A
#
# COMPACT_ATOMS: atom_id res chain seq x y z
N MET A 1 3.78 -1.58 -28.42
CA MET A 1 4.92 -2.15 -27.69
C MET A 1 4.56 -2.17 -26.22
N LYS A 2 4.56 -3.34 -25.57
CA LYS A 2 4.30 -3.47 -24.13
C LYS A 2 5.40 -2.74 -23.34
N LEU A 3 5.03 -1.77 -22.51
CA LEU A 3 5.97 -0.87 -21.81
C LEU A 3 6.75 -1.61 -20.72
N ASP A 4 6.15 -2.66 -20.18
CA ASP A 4 6.55 -3.57 -19.10
C ASP A 4 7.60 -4.62 -19.51
N LYS A 5 7.81 -4.87 -20.81
CA LYS A 5 8.75 -5.92 -21.25
C LYS A 5 10.22 -5.63 -20.90
N VAL A 6 10.85 -6.52 -20.14
CA VAL A 6 12.23 -6.36 -19.65
C VAL A 6 13.31 -6.71 -20.68
N GLU A 7 13.04 -7.69 -21.56
CA GLU A 7 14.00 -8.38 -22.44
C GLU A 7 14.85 -7.46 -23.33
N ASN A 8 14.29 -6.32 -23.77
CA ASN A 8 14.96 -5.38 -24.68
C ASN A 8 15.42 -4.08 -23.99
N LYS A 9 15.45 -4.03 -22.66
CA LYS A 9 15.77 -2.82 -21.90
C LYS A 9 17.09 -2.96 -21.17
N ASN A 10 18.01 -2.03 -21.44
CA ASN A 10 19.24 -1.90 -20.66
C ASN A 10 18.92 -1.50 -19.19
N ARG A 11 19.91 -1.65 -18.31
CA ARG A 11 19.73 -1.38 -16.87
C ARG A 11 19.22 0.03 -16.58
N ARG A 12 19.69 1.05 -17.31
CA ARG A 12 19.23 2.44 -17.15
C ARG A 12 17.74 2.57 -17.45
N LEU A 13 17.24 1.92 -18.50
CA LEU A 13 15.81 1.93 -18.86
C LEU A 13 14.96 1.14 -17.86
N ARG A 14 15.43 -0.02 -17.38
CA ARG A 14 14.74 -0.78 -16.32
C ARG A 14 14.59 0.05 -15.05
N LYS A 15 15.64 0.78 -14.65
CA LYS A 15 15.62 1.69 -13.50
C LYS A 15 14.69 2.88 -13.67
N LYS A 16 14.62 3.43 -14.88
CA LYS A 16 13.76 4.57 -15.22
C LYS A 16 12.27 4.18 -15.22
N LEU A 17 11.99 2.95 -15.63
CA LEU A 17 10.63 2.44 -15.80
C LEU A 17 10.19 1.54 -14.63
N PHE A 18 10.98 1.39 -13.56
CA PHE A 18 10.64 0.53 -12.43
C PHE A 18 10.35 -0.93 -12.83
N LEU A 19 11.24 -1.52 -13.63
CA LEU A 19 11.07 -2.89 -14.15
C LEU A 19 12.12 -3.85 -13.60
N GLY A 20 11.74 -5.12 -13.48
CA GLY A 20 12.63 -6.20 -13.03
C GLY A 20 13.15 -5.95 -11.62
N GLU A 21 14.48 -5.82 -11.48
CA GLU A 21 15.17 -5.51 -10.20
C GLU A 21 14.77 -4.14 -9.58
N PHE A 22 14.00 -3.33 -10.30
CA PHE A 22 13.53 -2.01 -9.86
C PHE A 22 12.01 -1.92 -9.71
N ALA A 23 11.30 -3.04 -9.86
CA ALA A 23 9.86 -3.08 -9.62
C ALA A 23 9.57 -2.80 -8.15
N ILE A 24 8.43 -2.15 -7.89
CA ILE A 24 7.94 -1.85 -6.54
C ILE A 24 6.61 -2.57 -6.44
N LEU A 25 6.58 -3.65 -5.67
CA LEU A 25 5.34 -4.35 -5.38
C LEU A 25 4.71 -3.77 -4.13
N GLY A 26 3.40 -3.61 -4.16
CA GLY A 26 2.57 -3.19 -3.05
C GLY A 26 1.23 -3.89 -3.11
N PHE A 27 0.30 -3.53 -2.26
CA PHE A 27 -1.03 -4.14 -2.24
C PHE A 27 -2.08 -3.07 -1.95
N GLU A 28 -3.29 -3.33 -2.41
CA GLU A 28 -4.45 -2.51 -2.07
C GLU A 28 -5.03 -2.98 -0.76
N ILE A 29 -5.51 -2.03 0.02
CA ILE A 29 -6.37 -2.27 1.18
C ILE A 29 -7.71 -1.60 0.96
N SER A 30 -8.76 -2.25 1.43
CA SER A 30 -10.09 -1.69 1.54
C SER A 30 -10.68 -2.13 2.88
N CYS A 31 -11.12 -1.19 3.69
CA CYS A 31 -11.83 -1.49 4.91
C CYS A 31 -13.08 -0.62 5.07
N GLU A 32 -14.11 -1.26 5.61
CA GLU A 32 -15.33 -0.56 6.02
C GLU A 32 -15.16 -0.09 7.46
N THR A 33 -15.45 1.17 7.72
CA THR A 33 -15.37 1.76 9.06
C THR A 33 -16.75 2.16 9.59
N ASP A 34 -16.83 2.53 10.86
CA ASP A 34 -17.97 3.25 11.45
C ASP A 34 -17.67 4.74 11.69
N ILE A 35 -16.67 5.27 11.00
CA ILE A 35 -16.23 6.66 11.13
C ILE A 35 -17.12 7.52 10.23
N HIS A 36 -17.85 8.45 10.86
CA HIS A 36 -18.78 9.35 10.18
C HIS A 36 -18.41 10.83 10.35
N ASP A 37 -17.38 11.12 11.15
CA ASP A 37 -16.91 12.47 11.47
C ASP A 37 -15.42 12.61 11.20
N PHE A 38 -15.01 13.84 10.88
CA PHE A 38 -13.64 14.16 10.49
C PHE A 38 -12.66 14.10 11.67
N ASP A 39 -13.11 14.41 12.88
CA ASP A 39 -12.21 14.40 14.06
C ASP A 39 -11.72 12.98 14.37
N ARG A 40 -12.62 11.98 14.33
CA ARG A 40 -12.24 10.56 14.46
C ARG A 40 -11.43 10.06 13.26
N TYR A 41 -11.76 10.54 12.07
CA TYR A 41 -11.04 10.17 10.85
C TYR A 41 -9.59 10.64 10.89
N ASP A 42 -9.35 11.90 11.26
CA ASP A 42 -8.00 12.47 11.34
C ASP A 42 -7.13 11.68 12.33
N VAL A 43 -7.67 11.35 13.51
CA VAL A 43 -6.95 10.51 14.49
C VAL A 43 -6.67 9.11 13.95
N PHE A 44 -7.63 8.48 13.27
CA PHE A 44 -7.44 7.16 12.68
C PHE A 44 -6.36 7.16 11.60
N VAL A 45 -6.38 8.17 10.72
CA VAL A 45 -5.41 8.29 9.61
C VAL A 45 -4.02 8.62 10.15
N ASP A 46 -3.90 9.50 11.14
CA ASP A 46 -2.63 9.82 11.77
C ASP A 46 -2.01 8.57 12.43
N ASP A 47 -2.79 7.84 13.24
CA ASP A 47 -2.37 6.56 13.85
C ASP A 47 -1.92 5.54 12.78
N PHE A 48 -2.67 5.47 11.67
CA PHE A 48 -2.39 4.55 10.59
C PHE A 48 -1.11 4.93 9.84
N ILE A 49 -0.91 6.21 9.53
CA ILE A 49 0.29 6.72 8.86
C ILE A 49 1.53 6.47 9.74
N ASP A 50 1.46 6.73 11.04
CA ASP A 50 2.56 6.48 11.97
C ASP A 50 2.93 4.99 12.01
N PHE A 51 1.95 4.10 12.03
CA PHE A 51 2.17 2.65 11.97
C PHE A 51 2.79 2.20 10.64
N ILE A 52 2.25 2.67 9.51
CA ILE A 52 2.77 2.38 8.16
C ILE A 52 4.22 2.86 8.04
N ASP A 53 4.54 4.05 8.55
CA ASP A 53 5.89 4.60 8.48
C ASP A 53 6.88 3.79 9.34
N ALA A 54 6.46 3.34 10.52
CA ALA A 54 7.25 2.47 11.39
C ALA A 54 7.58 1.11 10.75
N LEU A 55 6.72 0.61 9.86
CA LEU A 55 6.97 -0.59 9.06
C LEU A 55 7.84 -0.36 7.82
N GLY A 56 8.28 0.89 7.58
CA GLY A 56 9.04 1.27 6.38
C GLY A 56 8.20 1.27 5.11
N LEU A 57 6.88 1.44 5.25
CA LEU A 57 5.92 1.45 4.14
C LEU A 57 5.44 2.88 3.83
N CYS A 58 4.77 3.03 2.70
CA CYS A 58 4.04 4.20 2.26
C CYS A 58 2.58 3.83 1.99
N PHE A 59 1.66 4.73 2.31
CA PHE A 59 0.25 4.60 1.97
C PHE A 59 -0.21 5.79 1.12
N GLY A 60 -1.05 5.51 0.14
CA GLY A 60 -1.79 6.53 -0.61
C GLY A 60 -3.24 6.11 -0.76
N GLY A 61 -4.16 6.91 -0.24
CA GLY A 61 -5.58 6.61 -0.24
C GLY A 61 -6.35 7.45 0.78
N GLY A 62 -7.55 7.01 1.12
CA GLY A 62 -8.40 7.62 2.12
C GLY A 62 -9.87 7.24 1.96
N GLY A 63 -10.70 7.85 2.79
CA GLY A 63 -12.15 7.68 2.76
C GLY A 63 -12.71 7.41 4.16
N LEU A 64 -13.85 8.02 4.47
CA LEU A 64 -14.47 7.97 5.80
C LEU A 64 -15.01 6.57 6.09
N GLU A 65 -16.17 6.24 5.52
CA GLU A 65 -16.87 4.97 5.74
C GLU A 65 -16.24 3.80 4.97
N HIS A 66 -15.64 4.11 3.83
CA HIS A 66 -14.89 3.17 3.00
C HIS A 66 -13.47 3.70 2.87
N PHE A 67 -12.58 3.20 3.72
CA PHE A 67 -11.18 3.60 3.72
C PHE A 67 -10.40 2.68 2.79
N GLU A 68 -9.92 3.22 1.69
CA GLU A 68 -9.26 2.45 0.64
C GLU A 68 -7.96 3.11 0.19
N GLY A 69 -7.01 2.30 -0.24
CA GLY A 69 -5.78 2.82 -0.81
C GLY A 69 -4.75 1.76 -1.12
N PHE A 70 -3.60 2.23 -1.56
CA PHE A 70 -2.47 1.39 -1.95
C PHE A 70 -1.32 1.55 -0.95
N VAL A 71 -0.75 0.42 -0.53
CA VAL A 71 0.39 0.33 0.38
C VAL A 71 1.61 -0.19 -0.36
N CYS A 72 2.75 0.50 -0.24
CA CYS A 72 4.01 0.21 -0.92
C CYS A 72 5.20 0.31 0.04
N ALA A 73 6.39 -0.13 -0.38
CA ALA A 73 7.60 0.17 0.38
C ALA A 73 7.99 1.66 0.24
N LYS A 74 8.36 2.30 1.34
CA LYS A 74 8.85 3.70 1.34
C LYS A 74 10.18 3.82 0.61
N GLU A 75 11.02 2.80 0.72
CA GLU A 75 12.30 2.76 0.03
C GLU A 75 12.13 2.58 -1.47
N ARG A 76 12.91 3.36 -2.22
CA ARG A 76 12.88 3.31 -3.68
C ARG A 76 13.40 1.96 -4.18
N TYR A 77 12.61 1.31 -5.04
CA TYR A 77 12.92 -0.02 -5.62
C TYR A 77 12.85 -1.18 -4.63
N ALA A 78 12.27 -0.95 -3.45
CA ALA A 78 11.87 -2.02 -2.55
C ALA A 78 10.41 -2.38 -2.80
N SER A 79 10.04 -3.59 -2.41
CA SER A 79 8.67 -4.09 -2.46
C SER A 79 8.17 -4.34 -1.05
N ALA A 80 6.87 -4.15 -0.84
CA ALA A 80 6.22 -4.65 0.35
C ALA A 80 6.31 -6.19 0.40
N THR A 81 6.40 -6.73 1.60
CA THR A 81 6.45 -8.17 1.87
C THR A 81 5.08 -8.68 2.31
N GLU A 82 4.84 -9.99 2.16
CA GLU A 82 3.62 -10.62 2.67
C GLU A 82 3.56 -10.54 4.21
N GLU A 83 4.70 -10.55 4.89
CA GLU A 83 4.78 -10.36 6.35
C GLU A 83 4.35 -8.96 6.77
N GLN A 84 4.74 -7.93 6.01
CA GLN A 84 4.28 -6.56 6.25
C GLN A 84 2.79 -6.42 5.95
N LYS A 85 2.30 -7.03 4.87
CA LYS A 85 0.86 -7.06 4.56
C LYS A 85 0.05 -7.72 5.68
N ALA A 86 0.52 -8.83 6.24
CA ALA A 86 -0.12 -9.48 7.37
C ALA A 86 -0.18 -8.57 8.61
N GLN A 87 0.89 -7.83 8.91
CA GLN A 87 0.91 -6.85 10.01
C GLN A 87 -0.09 -5.71 9.81
N VAL A 88 -0.23 -5.21 8.58
CA VAL A 88 -1.22 -4.17 8.25
C VAL A 88 -2.64 -4.69 8.43
N LEU A 89 -2.93 -5.90 7.96
CA LEU A 89 -4.23 -6.54 8.16
C LEU A 89 -4.53 -6.76 9.64
N GLU A 90 -3.55 -7.23 10.42
CA GLU A 90 -3.72 -7.45 11.86
C GLU A 90 -4.01 -6.13 12.59
N TRP A 91 -3.28 -5.06 12.26
CA TRP A 91 -3.48 -3.74 12.84
C TRP A 91 -4.89 -3.21 12.56
N LEU A 92 -5.36 -3.30 11.31
CA LEU A 92 -6.69 -2.83 10.94
C LEU A 92 -7.80 -3.66 11.60
N ASN A 93 -7.65 -5.00 11.68
CA ASN A 93 -8.63 -5.86 12.33
C ASN A 93 -8.67 -5.70 13.87
N ALA A 94 -7.61 -5.17 14.48
CA ALA A 94 -7.57 -4.91 15.92
C ALA A 94 -8.31 -3.61 16.33
N ARG A 95 -8.63 -2.73 15.37
CA ARG A 95 -9.34 -1.47 15.61
C ARG A 95 -10.83 -1.71 15.79
N ALA A 96 -11.42 -1.09 16.80
CA ALA A 96 -12.86 -1.23 17.08
C ALA A 96 -13.73 -0.54 16.03
N GLU A 97 -13.20 0.49 15.37
CA GLU A 97 -13.91 1.29 14.36
C GLU A 97 -14.00 0.58 13.00
N VAL A 98 -13.22 -0.50 12.80
CA VAL A 98 -13.12 -1.22 11.53
C VAL A 98 -14.01 -2.46 11.56
N LYS A 99 -14.91 -2.57 10.59
CA LYS A 99 -15.89 -3.67 10.48
C LYS A 99 -15.37 -4.84 9.65
N SER A 100 -14.66 -4.54 8.57
CA SER A 100 -14.14 -5.53 7.64
C SER A 100 -12.88 -4.98 6.98
N VAL A 101 -11.93 -5.86 6.67
CA VAL A 101 -10.67 -5.50 6.00
C VAL A 101 -10.39 -6.51 4.90
N LEU A 102 -10.06 -6.01 3.73
CA LEU A 102 -9.61 -6.77 2.57
C LEU A 102 -8.26 -6.23 2.11
N ALA A 103 -7.40 -7.14 1.64
CA ALA A 103 -6.18 -6.77 0.95
C ALA A 103 -5.99 -7.59 -0.32
N SER A 104 -5.51 -6.96 -1.38
CA SER A 104 -5.20 -7.63 -2.65
C SER A 104 -3.86 -8.37 -2.60
N GLU A 105 -3.56 -9.16 -3.63
CA GLU A 105 -2.21 -9.72 -3.82
C GLU A 105 -1.19 -8.62 -4.11
N LEU A 106 0.10 -8.94 -3.94
CA LEU A 106 1.16 -8.01 -4.30
C LEU A 106 1.14 -7.70 -5.80
N ALA A 107 0.94 -6.44 -6.15
CA ALA A 107 0.84 -5.91 -7.50
C ALA A 107 1.90 -4.83 -7.74
N ASP A 108 2.26 -4.61 -9.01
CA ASP A 108 3.22 -3.58 -9.39
C ASP A 108 2.61 -2.18 -9.24
N ALA A 109 3.20 -1.37 -8.37
CA ALA A 109 2.72 -0.02 -8.07
C ALA A 109 2.73 0.95 -9.28
N ASN A 110 3.48 0.62 -10.34
CA ASN A 110 3.62 1.47 -11.53
C ASN A 110 2.80 0.94 -12.73
N TYR A 111 2.33 -0.31 -12.67
CA TYR A 111 1.70 -1.02 -13.79
C TYR A 111 0.51 -1.89 -13.33
N LEU A 112 -0.41 -1.29 -12.57
CA LEU A 112 -1.71 -1.88 -12.18
C LEU A 112 -2.59 -2.20 -13.40
#